data_AF-A0A349B3M9-F1
#
_entry.id   AF-A0A349B3M9-F1
#
_cell.length_a   1.000
_cell.length_b   1.000
_cell.length_c   1.000
_cell.angle_alpha   90.00
_cell.angle_beta   90.00
_cell.angle_gamma   90.00
#
_symmetry.space_group_name_H-M   'P 1'
#
loop_
_entity.id
_entity.type
_entity.pdbx_description
1 polymer ?
#
loop_
_entity_poly.entity_id
_entity_poly.type
_entity_poly.pdbx_seq_one_letter_code
_entity_poly.pdbx_strand_id
1 'polypeptide(L)'
;MPPPGRRRCSSSATGPSASPSIRPRSRSARSSSAWSSPAPWRSEAGVTDHGLPPFDLAAHLRDALGVDPDLVAAAEADGPEQVRRLAQAVVLLGEPPRLRPPDAWQRTGADEDLARALWRAMGFANVPDEAVALTEADVVALAAINDFLQASGISADTAIRFARLLGQTMSRVADALHSIVDHAIDEMDGLPPGENDDLMVLAAQLVNPLIEQELSYLLRRHLYAGAIRRIAGHDLEQPDVTVGFADVVSFTRLSGKLAEADLAELLETFEATTADMITERGGRVIKLIGDAVLFVFDEP
;
A
#
# COMPACT_ATOMS: atom_id res chain seq x y z
N MET A 1 12.30 7.43 64.88
CA MET A 1 13.53 6.84 65.44
C MET A 1 13.11 5.78 66.44
N PRO A 2 13.59 4.51 66.40
CA PRO A 2 14.90 4.02 65.94
C PRO A 2 14.85 3.03 64.73
N PRO A 3 16.01 2.66 64.11
CA PRO A 3 16.18 1.62 63.07
C PRO A 3 16.98 0.40 63.63
N PRO A 4 17.54 -0.56 62.84
CA PRO A 4 17.25 -1.12 61.50
C PRO A 4 17.11 -2.67 61.50
N GLY A 5 16.64 -3.26 60.39
CA GLY A 5 16.68 -4.72 60.17
C GLY A 5 17.11 -5.07 58.74
N ARG A 6 18.41 -4.96 58.44
CA ARG A 6 18.99 -5.50 57.21
C ARG A 6 19.01 -7.03 57.28
N ARG A 7 18.27 -7.72 56.41
CA ARG A 7 18.53 -9.13 56.11
C ARG A 7 19.38 -9.21 54.83
N ARG A 8 20.69 -9.38 55.00
CA ARG A 8 21.53 -10.09 54.03
C ARG A 8 21.36 -11.58 54.32
N CYS A 9 20.96 -12.37 53.32
CA CYS A 9 21.28 -13.78 53.28
C CYS A 9 22.30 -13.98 52.16
N SER A 10 23.55 -14.20 52.57
CA SER A 10 24.59 -14.83 51.79
C SER A 10 24.73 -16.25 52.31
N SER A 11 24.56 -17.27 51.47
CA SER A 11 25.46 -18.42 51.47
C SER A 11 25.32 -19.18 50.16
N SER A 12 26.45 -19.20 49.46
CA SER A 12 26.87 -20.13 48.44
C SER A 12 26.96 -21.56 48.99
N ALA A 13 26.65 -22.58 48.18
CA ALA A 13 27.61 -23.63 47.79
C ALA A 13 27.00 -24.67 46.82
N THR A 14 27.64 -24.78 45.64
CA THR A 14 28.05 -26.01 44.94
C THR A 14 27.03 -27.05 44.41
N GLY A 15 26.81 -27.00 43.08
CA GLY A 15 26.94 -28.10 42.10
C GLY A 15 25.99 -29.32 42.14
N PRO A 16 25.76 -30.06 41.02
CA PRO A 16 26.64 -30.16 39.85
C PRO A 16 26.02 -29.70 38.52
N SER A 17 26.94 -29.45 37.59
CA SER A 17 26.76 -29.16 36.18
C SER A 17 26.01 -30.25 35.41
N ALA A 18 25.01 -29.85 34.64
CA ALA A 18 24.64 -30.51 33.40
C ALA A 18 23.97 -29.48 32.48
N SER A 19 24.79 -28.76 31.71
CA SER A 19 24.32 -27.97 30.58
C SER A 19 23.77 -28.93 29.52
N PRO A 20 22.51 -28.84 29.08
CA PRO A 20 22.12 -29.53 27.86
C PRO A 20 22.81 -28.79 26.72
N SER A 21 23.82 -29.43 26.12
CA SER A 21 24.45 -28.96 24.90
C SER A 21 23.40 -28.90 23.80
N ILE A 22 22.85 -27.72 23.56
CA ILE A 22 22.07 -27.43 22.35
C ILE A 22 23.08 -27.48 21.21
N ARG A 23 23.20 -28.64 20.56
CA ARG A 23 23.92 -28.76 19.29
C ARG A 23 23.23 -27.79 18.32
N PRO A 24 23.98 -26.94 17.60
CA PRO A 24 23.38 -26.16 16.53
C PRO A 24 22.89 -27.18 15.50
N ARG A 25 21.57 -27.31 15.37
CA ARG A 25 21.00 -27.94 14.17
C ARG A 25 21.52 -27.08 13.01
N SER A 26 22.30 -27.69 12.14
CA SER A 26 22.67 -27.11 10.85
C SER A 26 21.37 -26.76 10.13
N ARG A 27 20.95 -25.49 10.23
CA ARG A 27 19.98 -24.92 9.31
C ARG A 27 20.70 -24.93 7.97
N SER A 28 20.36 -25.89 7.13
CA SER A 28 20.55 -25.75 5.69
C SER A 28 20.03 -24.36 5.34
N ALA A 29 20.89 -23.52 4.76
CA ALA A 29 20.48 -22.28 4.13
C ALA A 29 19.48 -22.64 3.03
N ARG A 30 18.19 -22.74 3.39
CA ARG A 30 17.12 -22.48 2.45
C ARG A 30 17.04 -20.98 2.45
N SER A 31 17.72 -20.36 1.49
CA SER A 31 17.30 -19.07 0.98
C SER A 31 15.82 -19.23 0.64
N SER A 32 14.95 -18.75 1.51
CA SER A 32 13.52 -18.69 1.24
C SER A 32 13.31 -17.50 0.31
N SER A 33 13.69 -17.68 -0.95
CA SER A 33 13.15 -16.90 -2.03
C SER A 33 11.70 -17.35 -2.21
N ALA A 34 10.80 -16.86 -1.35
CA ALA A 34 9.35 -17.00 -1.58
C ALA A 34 8.93 -16.38 -2.92
N TRP A 35 9.81 -15.56 -3.50
CA TRP A 35 9.69 -14.86 -4.78
C TRP A 35 10.41 -15.53 -5.95
N SER A 36 11.08 -16.69 -5.79
CA SER A 36 11.81 -17.32 -6.92
C SER A 36 10.93 -18.07 -7.92
N SER A 37 9.61 -17.96 -7.82
CA SER A 37 8.71 -18.43 -8.87
C SER A 37 8.35 -17.24 -9.75
N PRO A 38 8.45 -17.35 -11.09
CA PRO A 38 8.02 -16.27 -11.97
C PRO A 38 6.59 -15.87 -11.61
N ALA A 39 6.37 -14.57 -11.45
CA ALA A 39 5.06 -14.05 -11.04
C ALA A 39 3.95 -14.61 -11.95
N PRO A 40 2.79 -15.04 -11.41
CA PRO A 40 1.76 -15.78 -12.16
C PRO A 40 1.31 -15.08 -13.45
N TRP A 41 1.31 -13.75 -13.44
CA TRP A 41 0.96 -12.92 -14.59
C TRP A 41 1.91 -13.11 -15.78
N ARG A 42 3.16 -13.56 -15.59
CA ARG A 42 4.12 -13.82 -16.68
C ARG A 42 3.65 -14.95 -17.61
N SER A 43 3.19 -16.06 -17.02
CA SER A 43 2.68 -17.18 -17.81
C SER A 43 1.39 -16.82 -18.54
N GLU A 44 0.54 -15.98 -17.94
CA GLU A 44 -0.71 -15.53 -18.56
C GLU A 44 -0.49 -14.49 -19.66
N ALA A 45 0.51 -13.60 -19.49
CA ALA A 45 0.92 -12.63 -20.50
C ALA A 45 1.85 -13.23 -21.59
N GLY A 46 2.17 -14.53 -21.53
CA GLY A 46 2.99 -15.21 -22.52
C GLY A 46 4.45 -14.75 -22.56
N VAL A 47 4.96 -14.20 -21.45
CA VAL A 47 6.32 -13.67 -21.32
C VAL A 47 7.34 -14.81 -21.37
N THR A 48 8.32 -14.70 -22.27
CA THR A 48 9.41 -15.68 -22.44
C THR A 48 10.73 -15.16 -21.89
N ASP A 49 11.76 -16.01 -21.80
CA ASP A 49 13.16 -15.61 -21.49
C ASP A 49 13.73 -14.59 -22.50
N HIS A 50 13.05 -14.34 -23.61
CA HIS A 50 13.42 -13.36 -24.64
C HIS A 50 12.50 -12.13 -24.67
N GLY A 51 11.67 -11.95 -23.64
CA GLY A 51 10.70 -10.87 -23.52
C GLY A 51 9.27 -11.25 -23.92
N LEU A 52 8.41 -10.26 -24.08
CA LEU A 52 7.07 -10.46 -24.62
C LEU A 52 7.17 -10.85 -26.11
N PRO A 53 6.33 -11.75 -26.62
CA PRO A 53 6.09 -11.80 -28.06
C PRO A 53 5.64 -10.40 -28.53
N PRO A 54 5.85 -10.02 -29.81
CA PRO A 54 5.48 -8.70 -30.29
C PRO A 54 4.05 -8.36 -29.90
N PHE A 55 3.92 -7.43 -28.95
CA PHE A 55 2.66 -7.04 -28.35
C PHE A 55 2.26 -5.70 -28.95
N ASP A 56 1.21 -5.72 -29.76
CA ASP A 56 0.64 -4.52 -30.33
C ASP A 56 -0.35 -3.92 -29.33
N LEU A 57 0.13 -2.97 -28.53
CA LEU A 57 -0.67 -2.30 -27.52
C LEU A 57 -1.89 -1.58 -28.12
N ALA A 58 -1.77 -1.02 -29.31
CA ALA A 58 -2.87 -0.33 -29.97
C ALA A 58 -3.95 -1.30 -30.45
N ALA A 59 -3.55 -2.45 -31.02
CA ALA A 59 -4.48 -3.53 -31.32
C ALA A 59 -5.16 -4.05 -30.05
N HIS A 60 -4.41 -4.25 -28.95
CA HIS A 60 -4.98 -4.67 -27.67
C HIS A 60 -6.02 -3.68 -27.12
N LEU A 61 -5.74 -2.37 -27.22
CA LEU A 61 -6.70 -1.34 -26.82
C LEU A 61 -8.01 -1.45 -27.62
N ARG A 62 -7.92 -1.64 -28.94
CA ARG A 62 -9.11 -1.78 -29.81
C ARG A 62 -9.86 -3.08 -29.55
N ASP A 63 -9.16 -4.20 -29.60
CA ASP A 63 -9.76 -5.52 -29.73
C ASP A 63 -10.12 -6.15 -28.37
N ALA A 64 -9.27 -5.97 -27.36
CA ALA A 64 -9.45 -6.58 -26.04
C ALA A 64 -10.10 -5.62 -25.04
N LEU A 65 -9.70 -4.34 -25.05
CA LEU A 65 -10.23 -3.33 -24.13
C LEU A 65 -11.41 -2.54 -24.69
N GLY A 66 -11.73 -2.71 -25.98
CA GLY A 66 -12.89 -2.07 -26.61
C GLY A 66 -12.81 -0.54 -26.67
N VAL A 67 -11.59 0.01 -26.68
CA VAL A 67 -11.37 1.46 -26.79
C VAL A 67 -11.74 1.93 -28.19
N ASP A 68 -12.35 3.12 -28.27
CA ASP A 68 -12.76 3.74 -29.53
C ASP A 68 -11.62 3.75 -30.56
N PRO A 69 -11.78 3.12 -31.75
CA PRO A 69 -10.75 3.07 -32.77
C PRO A 69 -10.23 4.44 -33.20
N ASP A 70 -11.08 5.47 -33.22
CA ASP A 70 -10.67 6.82 -33.61
C ASP A 70 -9.75 7.44 -32.55
N LEU A 71 -10.00 7.15 -31.28
CA LEU A 71 -9.15 7.59 -30.17
C LEU A 71 -7.80 6.86 -30.18
N VAL A 72 -7.81 5.56 -30.45
CA VAL A 72 -6.55 4.78 -30.58
C VAL A 72 -5.74 5.28 -31.78
N ALA A 73 -6.39 5.53 -32.93
CA ALA A 73 -5.72 6.05 -34.12
C ALA A 73 -5.13 7.45 -33.90
N ALA A 74 -5.82 8.32 -33.15
CA ALA A 74 -5.29 9.62 -32.75
C ALA A 74 -4.04 9.47 -31.85
N ALA A 75 -4.08 8.56 -30.89
CA ALA A 75 -2.93 8.27 -30.04
C ALA A 75 -1.75 7.69 -30.84
N GLU A 76 -2.00 6.77 -31.78
CA GLU A 76 -0.98 6.23 -32.69
C GLU A 76 -0.34 7.33 -33.54
N ALA A 77 -1.12 8.31 -34.02
CA ALA A 77 -0.63 9.44 -34.81
C ALA A 77 0.30 10.36 -33.99
N ASP A 78 0.02 10.52 -32.69
CA ASP A 78 0.83 11.33 -31.76
C ASP A 78 2.07 10.57 -31.23
N GLY A 79 2.12 9.24 -31.41
CA GLY A 79 3.28 8.40 -31.16
C GLY A 79 3.10 7.38 -30.03
N PRO A 80 4.10 6.49 -29.83
CA PRO A 80 3.97 5.34 -28.94
C PRO A 80 3.74 5.71 -27.47
N GLU A 81 4.30 6.83 -27.01
CA GLU A 81 4.06 7.35 -25.65
C GLU A 81 2.58 7.69 -25.40
N GLN A 82 1.88 8.18 -26.43
CA GLN A 82 0.48 8.55 -26.29
C GLN A 82 -0.43 7.31 -26.29
N VAL A 83 -0.07 6.26 -27.04
CA VAL A 83 -0.71 4.94 -26.95
C VAL A 83 -0.53 4.34 -25.55
N ARG A 84 0.69 4.41 -24.99
CA ARG A 84 0.98 3.95 -23.61
C ARG A 84 0.18 4.72 -22.56
N ARG A 85 0.15 6.06 -22.65
CA ARG A 85 -0.66 6.89 -21.74
C ARG A 85 -2.14 6.52 -21.82
N LEU A 86 -2.68 6.34 -23.03
CA LEU A 86 -4.06 5.92 -23.22
C LEU A 86 -4.32 4.56 -22.57
N ALA A 87 -3.42 3.60 -22.76
CA ALA A 87 -3.54 2.28 -22.17
C ALA A 87 -3.49 2.29 -20.65
N GLN A 88 -2.54 3.03 -20.06
CA GLN A 88 -2.48 3.21 -18.61
C GLN A 88 -3.76 3.84 -18.07
N ALA A 89 -4.30 4.86 -18.75
CA ALA A 89 -5.54 5.49 -18.33
C ALA A 89 -6.71 4.49 -18.36
N VAL A 90 -6.85 3.69 -19.42
CA VAL A 90 -7.92 2.68 -19.52
C VAL A 90 -7.76 1.59 -18.45
N VAL A 91 -6.54 1.10 -18.23
CA VAL A 91 -6.31 0.00 -17.27
C VAL A 91 -6.45 0.45 -15.82
N LEU A 92 -5.97 1.65 -15.48
CA LEU A 92 -5.93 2.16 -14.11
C LEU A 92 -7.18 2.96 -13.72
N LEU A 93 -7.77 3.69 -14.66
CA LEU A 93 -8.98 4.51 -14.44
C LEU A 93 -10.25 3.81 -14.95
N GLY A 94 -10.12 2.67 -15.65
CA GLY A 94 -11.22 1.91 -16.24
C GLY A 94 -11.69 2.44 -17.60
N GLU A 95 -11.36 3.68 -17.95
CA GLU A 95 -11.79 4.32 -19.19
C GLU A 95 -10.84 5.47 -19.59
N PRO A 96 -10.84 5.91 -20.87
CA PRO A 96 -10.06 7.07 -21.25
C PRO A 96 -10.67 8.36 -20.68
N PRO A 97 -9.84 9.36 -20.33
CA PRO A 97 -10.34 10.68 -19.95
C PRO A 97 -11.07 11.36 -21.10
N ARG A 98 -12.24 11.93 -20.82
CA ARG A 98 -13.11 12.57 -21.83
C ARG A 98 -13.69 13.90 -21.38
N LEU A 99 -13.50 14.24 -20.10
CA LEU A 99 -14.09 15.43 -19.50
C LEU A 99 -13.03 16.47 -19.16
N ARG A 100 -13.39 17.73 -19.37
CA ARG A 100 -12.67 18.86 -18.79
C ARG A 100 -13.14 19.09 -17.36
N PRO A 101 -12.29 19.64 -16.48
CA PRO A 101 -12.66 19.89 -15.08
C PRO A 101 -13.99 20.64 -14.92
N PRO A 102 -14.27 21.75 -15.62
CA PRO A 102 -15.55 22.46 -15.43
C PRO A 102 -16.77 21.61 -15.80
N ASP A 103 -16.66 20.83 -16.87
CA ASP A 103 -17.72 19.94 -17.33
C ASP A 103 -17.97 18.81 -16.30
N ALA A 104 -16.91 18.30 -15.67
CA ALA A 104 -17.00 17.30 -14.61
C ALA A 104 -17.61 17.88 -13.33
N TRP A 105 -17.12 19.03 -12.84
CA TRP A 105 -17.60 19.67 -11.60
C TRP A 105 -19.09 19.94 -11.65
N GLN A 106 -19.58 20.49 -12.77
CA GLN A 106 -21.00 20.79 -12.96
C GLN A 106 -21.89 19.54 -12.82
N ARG A 107 -21.37 18.37 -13.19
CA ARG A 107 -22.11 17.09 -13.17
C ARG A 107 -22.08 16.40 -11.82
N THR A 108 -21.23 16.83 -10.89
CA THR A 108 -21.17 16.26 -9.53
C THR A 108 -22.35 16.66 -8.65
N GLY A 109 -23.07 17.73 -9.01
CA GLY A 109 -24.12 18.34 -8.17
C GLY A 109 -23.57 19.08 -6.94
N ALA A 110 -22.25 19.14 -6.76
CA ALA A 110 -21.60 19.94 -5.73
C ALA A 110 -21.37 21.38 -6.20
N ASP A 111 -21.15 22.28 -5.24
CA ASP A 111 -20.52 23.57 -5.53
C ASP A 111 -19.11 23.34 -6.11
N GLU A 112 -18.74 24.10 -7.13
CA GLU A 112 -17.47 23.91 -7.84
C GLU A 112 -16.25 24.07 -6.92
N ASP A 113 -16.30 25.01 -5.97
CA ASP A 113 -15.20 25.22 -5.01
C ASP A 113 -15.04 24.00 -4.11
N LEU A 114 -16.16 23.36 -3.74
CA LEU A 114 -16.15 22.12 -2.95
C LEU A 114 -15.57 20.96 -3.77
N ALA A 115 -15.99 20.76 -5.02
CA ALA A 115 -15.47 19.71 -5.90
C ALA A 115 -13.95 19.86 -6.08
N ARG A 116 -13.48 21.07 -6.39
CA ARG A 116 -12.05 21.39 -6.51
C ARG A 116 -11.29 21.22 -5.18
N ALA A 117 -11.93 21.52 -4.05
CA ALA A 117 -11.32 21.32 -2.73
C ALA A 117 -11.18 19.83 -2.39
N LEU A 118 -12.19 19.01 -2.69
CA LEU A 118 -12.15 17.56 -2.51
C LEU A 118 -11.12 16.91 -3.43
N TRP A 119 -11.10 17.28 -4.72
CA TRP A 119 -10.10 16.81 -5.69
C TRP A 119 -8.67 17.02 -5.19
N ARG A 120 -8.34 18.26 -4.79
CA ARG A 120 -7.02 18.59 -4.23
C ARG A 120 -6.76 17.90 -2.90
N ALA A 121 -7.78 17.73 -2.06
CA ALA A 121 -7.64 17.04 -0.79
C ALA A 121 -7.26 15.57 -0.99
N MET A 122 -7.86 14.89 -1.98
CA MET A 122 -7.51 13.52 -2.35
C MET A 122 -6.07 13.39 -2.91
N GLY A 123 -5.40 14.51 -3.19
CA GLY A 123 -4.00 14.53 -3.63
C GLY A 123 -3.83 14.53 -5.15
N PHE A 124 -4.92 14.66 -5.91
CA PHE A 124 -4.85 14.67 -7.36
C PHE A 124 -4.26 15.96 -7.91
N ALA A 125 -3.60 15.85 -9.06
CA ALA A 125 -2.95 16.98 -9.74
C ALA A 125 -3.96 18.07 -10.09
N ASN A 126 -3.53 19.33 -10.03
CA ASN A 126 -4.36 20.43 -10.51
C ASN A 126 -4.39 20.41 -12.04
N VAL A 127 -5.55 20.11 -12.60
CA VAL A 127 -5.78 20.00 -14.04
C VAL A 127 -6.25 21.37 -14.58
N PRO A 128 -5.63 21.92 -15.65
CA PRO A 128 -6.13 23.11 -16.32
C PRO A 128 -7.58 22.93 -16.82
N ASP A 129 -8.39 23.98 -16.77
CA ASP A 129 -9.82 23.91 -17.09
C ASP A 129 -10.09 23.55 -18.56
N GLU A 130 -9.12 23.78 -19.44
CA GLU A 130 -9.14 23.43 -20.85
C GLU A 130 -8.72 21.98 -21.13
N ALA A 131 -8.05 21.31 -20.20
CA ALA A 131 -7.48 19.99 -20.41
C ALA A 131 -8.54 18.88 -20.29
N VAL A 132 -8.52 17.93 -21.21
CA VAL A 132 -9.35 16.71 -21.14
C VAL A 132 -8.60 15.67 -20.34
N ALA A 133 -8.95 15.51 -19.07
CA ALA A 133 -8.19 14.67 -18.14
C ALA A 133 -9.04 13.99 -17.06
N LEU A 134 -10.35 14.25 -17.00
CA LEU A 134 -11.26 13.58 -16.07
C LEU A 134 -12.12 12.54 -16.79
N THR A 135 -12.57 11.56 -16.01
CA THR A 135 -13.40 10.42 -16.40
C THR A 135 -14.81 10.53 -15.82
N GLU A 136 -15.72 9.66 -16.24
CA GLU A 136 -17.04 9.52 -15.60
C GLU A 136 -16.89 8.98 -14.18
N ALA A 137 -15.91 8.11 -13.94
CA ALA A 137 -15.60 7.60 -12.62
C ALA A 137 -15.28 8.73 -11.61
N ASP A 138 -14.54 9.75 -12.04
CA ASP A 138 -14.24 10.94 -11.22
C ASP A 138 -15.52 11.69 -10.81
N VAL A 139 -16.44 11.87 -11.76
CA VAL A 139 -17.74 12.53 -11.53
C VAL A 139 -18.57 11.71 -10.54
N VAL A 140 -18.66 10.40 -10.74
CA VAL A 140 -19.41 9.49 -9.87
C VAL A 140 -18.85 9.50 -8.45
N ALA A 141 -17.52 9.45 -8.30
CA ALA A 141 -16.85 9.46 -7.00
C ALA A 141 -17.14 10.76 -6.23
N LEU A 142 -17.01 11.92 -6.89
CA LEU A 142 -17.27 13.22 -6.27
C LEU A 142 -18.76 13.45 -5.98
N ALA A 143 -19.64 13.02 -6.87
CA ALA A 143 -21.09 13.07 -6.67
C ALA A 143 -21.50 12.23 -5.44
N ALA A 144 -20.94 11.03 -5.29
CA ALA A 144 -21.23 10.17 -4.14
C ALA A 144 -20.80 10.83 -2.81
N ILE A 145 -19.66 11.54 -2.80
CA ILE A 145 -19.24 12.30 -1.62
C ILE A 145 -20.23 13.44 -1.35
N ASN A 146 -20.62 14.21 -2.38
CA ASN A 146 -21.57 15.30 -2.23
C ASN A 146 -22.92 14.82 -1.68
N ASP A 147 -23.50 13.77 -2.26
CA ASP A 147 -24.77 13.19 -1.83
C ASP A 147 -24.70 12.74 -0.36
N PHE A 148 -23.58 12.11 0.03
CA PHE A 148 -23.36 11.71 1.42
C PHE A 148 -23.29 12.91 2.36
N LEU A 149 -22.64 14.02 1.98
CA LEU A 149 -22.59 15.23 2.82
C LEU A 149 -23.96 15.87 3.00
N GLN A 150 -24.75 15.94 1.92
CA GLN A 150 -26.13 16.45 1.97
C GLN A 150 -27.02 15.60 2.86
N ALA A 151 -26.83 14.27 2.87
CA ALA A 151 -27.63 13.34 3.67
C ALA A 151 -27.18 13.21 5.14
N SER A 152 -25.89 13.37 5.44
CA SER A 152 -25.31 13.06 6.75
C SER A 152 -25.21 14.24 7.72
N GLY A 153 -25.30 15.49 7.22
CA GLY A 153 -25.06 16.69 8.01
C GLY A 153 -23.58 16.90 8.40
N ILE A 154 -22.66 16.10 7.84
CA ILE A 154 -21.22 16.27 8.04
C ILE A 154 -20.76 17.55 7.34
N SER A 155 -19.96 18.36 8.04
CA SER A 155 -19.43 19.60 7.45
C SER A 155 -18.45 19.30 6.31
N ALA A 156 -18.48 20.13 5.27
CA ALA A 156 -17.55 20.05 4.14
C ALA A 156 -16.08 20.05 4.58
N ASP A 157 -15.74 20.84 5.61
CA ASP A 157 -14.40 20.91 6.19
C ASP A 157 -13.96 19.57 6.84
N THR A 158 -14.89 18.84 7.47
CA THR A 158 -14.62 17.48 7.98
C THR A 158 -14.41 16.49 6.84
N ALA A 159 -15.22 16.58 5.79
CA ALA A 159 -15.08 15.77 4.58
C ALA A 159 -13.72 15.97 3.91
N ILE A 160 -13.30 17.22 3.74
CA ILE A 160 -12.00 17.60 3.16
C ILE A 160 -10.84 17.07 4.00
N ARG A 161 -10.92 17.14 5.33
CA ARG A 161 -9.89 16.53 6.20
C ARG A 161 -9.81 15.02 6.02
N PHE A 162 -10.95 14.34 5.97
CA PHE A 162 -10.99 12.89 5.77
C PHE A 162 -10.48 12.49 4.38
N ALA A 163 -10.90 13.19 3.33
CA ALA A 163 -10.40 13.00 1.97
C ALA A 163 -8.88 13.14 1.89
N ARG A 164 -8.29 14.10 2.63
CA ARG A 164 -6.83 14.26 2.73
C ARG A 164 -6.13 13.09 3.40
N LEU A 165 -6.68 12.62 4.52
CA LEU A 165 -6.14 11.43 5.19
C LEU A 165 -6.20 10.20 4.28
N LEU A 166 -7.34 10.01 3.60
CA LEU A 166 -7.54 8.88 2.71
C LEU A 166 -6.60 8.96 1.49
N GLY A 167 -6.53 10.12 0.83
CA GLY A 167 -5.64 10.35 -0.31
C GLY A 167 -4.17 10.11 0.04
N GLN A 168 -3.70 10.59 1.20
CA GLN A 168 -2.34 10.32 1.67
C GLN A 168 -2.08 8.83 1.92
N THR A 169 -3.08 8.10 2.43
CA THR A 169 -2.96 6.67 2.67
C THR A 169 -2.92 5.91 1.35
N MET A 170 -3.80 6.25 0.41
CA MET A 170 -3.87 5.63 -0.92
C MET A 170 -2.62 5.93 -1.75
N SER A 171 -2.04 7.14 -1.65
CA SER A 171 -0.77 7.47 -2.30
C SER A 171 0.35 6.53 -1.85
N ARG A 172 0.46 6.26 -0.55
CA ARG A 172 1.48 5.31 -0.03
C ARG A 172 1.25 3.88 -0.50
N VAL A 173 -0.01 3.46 -0.56
CA VAL A 173 -0.36 2.13 -1.11
C VAL A 173 0.03 2.06 -2.58
N ALA A 174 -0.29 3.09 -3.37
CA ALA A 174 0.09 3.18 -4.76
C ALA A 174 1.62 3.13 -4.92
N ASP A 175 2.38 3.92 -4.16
CA ASP A 175 3.84 3.93 -4.21
C ASP A 175 4.42 2.54 -3.89
N ALA A 176 3.88 1.84 -2.88
CA ALA A 176 4.30 0.48 -2.54
C ALA A 176 3.99 -0.52 -3.67
N LEU A 177 2.82 -0.40 -4.32
CA LEU A 177 2.46 -1.26 -5.45
C LEU A 177 3.37 -1.01 -6.66
N HIS A 178 3.69 0.25 -6.98
CA HIS A 178 4.65 0.58 -8.03
C HIS A 178 6.02 -0.04 -7.71
N SER A 179 6.50 0.09 -6.48
CA SER A 179 7.78 -0.50 -6.07
C SER A 179 7.82 -2.02 -6.22
N ILE A 180 6.74 -2.75 -5.89
CA ILE A 180 6.67 -4.20 -6.07
C ILE A 180 6.77 -4.56 -7.55
N VAL A 181 6.06 -3.80 -8.38
CA VAL A 181 5.98 -4.00 -9.81
C VAL A 181 7.33 -3.69 -10.48
N ASP A 182 7.96 -2.56 -10.15
CA ASP A 182 9.30 -2.18 -10.61
C ASP A 182 10.33 -3.26 -10.26
N HIS A 183 10.30 -3.77 -9.02
CA HIS A 183 11.22 -4.84 -8.61
C HIS A 183 11.01 -6.14 -9.41
N ALA A 184 9.75 -6.49 -9.69
CA ALA A 184 9.42 -7.67 -10.49
C ALA A 184 9.88 -7.55 -11.96
N ILE A 185 9.97 -6.32 -12.49
CA ILE A 185 10.58 -6.03 -13.79
C ILE A 185 12.10 -6.06 -13.71
N ASP A 186 12.71 -5.47 -12.68
CA ASP A 186 14.18 -5.43 -12.56
C ASP A 186 14.77 -6.85 -12.44
N GLU A 187 14.05 -7.78 -11.81
CA GLU A 187 14.40 -9.21 -11.82
C GLU A 187 14.28 -9.88 -13.21
N MET A 188 13.70 -9.19 -14.20
CA MET A 188 13.71 -9.57 -15.62
C MET A 188 14.98 -9.09 -16.29
N ASP A 189 16.06 -9.88 -16.18
CA ASP A 189 17.27 -9.63 -16.96
C ASP A 189 16.96 -9.53 -18.47
N GLY A 190 17.39 -8.44 -19.11
CA GLY A 190 17.57 -8.38 -20.57
C GLY A 190 16.45 -7.75 -21.41
N LEU A 191 15.44 -7.11 -20.82
CA LEU A 191 14.42 -6.39 -21.61
C LEU A 191 14.95 -5.04 -22.15
N PRO A 192 14.71 -4.71 -23.43
CA PRO A 192 15.04 -3.41 -23.98
C PRO A 192 14.13 -2.29 -23.39
N PRO A 193 14.63 -1.04 -23.27
CA PRO A 193 13.83 0.08 -22.81
C PRO A 193 12.56 0.28 -23.66
N GLY A 194 11.39 0.31 -23.02
CA GLY A 194 10.08 0.49 -23.67
C GLY A 194 9.22 -0.78 -23.74
N GLU A 195 9.81 -1.98 -23.80
CA GLU A 195 9.05 -3.24 -23.63
C GLU A 195 8.59 -3.44 -22.17
N ASN A 196 9.31 -2.83 -21.22
CA ASN A 196 8.92 -2.78 -19.81
C ASN A 196 7.57 -2.07 -19.63
N ASP A 197 7.31 -0.98 -20.34
CA ASP A 197 6.10 -0.17 -20.11
C ASP A 197 4.84 -0.85 -20.62
N ASP A 198 4.92 -1.56 -21.75
CA ASP A 198 3.79 -2.33 -22.29
C ASP A 198 3.48 -3.54 -21.39
N LEU A 199 4.52 -4.15 -20.82
CA LEU A 199 4.40 -5.18 -19.79
C LEU A 199 3.69 -4.66 -18.53
N MET A 200 3.93 -3.40 -18.15
CA MET A 200 3.27 -2.77 -17.02
C MET A 200 1.78 -2.60 -17.22
N VAL A 201 1.36 -2.22 -18.42
CA VAL A 201 -0.06 -2.13 -18.75
C VAL A 201 -0.73 -3.51 -18.58
N LEU A 202 -0.09 -4.57 -19.09
CA LEU A 202 -0.62 -5.94 -18.98
C LEU A 202 -0.64 -6.45 -17.53
N ALA A 203 0.43 -6.23 -16.79
CA ALA A 203 0.52 -6.61 -15.38
C ALA A 203 -0.54 -5.88 -14.55
N ALA A 204 -0.72 -4.58 -14.77
CA ALA A 204 -1.76 -3.80 -14.12
C ALA A 204 -3.17 -4.33 -14.47
N GLN A 205 -3.43 -4.71 -15.72
CA GLN A 205 -4.72 -5.26 -16.13
C GLN A 205 -5.07 -6.56 -15.38
N LEU A 206 -4.07 -7.40 -15.10
CA LEU A 206 -4.27 -8.66 -14.38
C LEU A 206 -4.36 -8.47 -12.86
N VAL A 207 -3.54 -7.57 -12.30
CA VAL A 207 -3.38 -7.42 -10.86
C VAL A 207 -4.38 -6.44 -10.26
N ASN A 208 -4.78 -5.38 -10.97
CA ASN A 208 -5.63 -4.32 -10.42
C ASN A 208 -6.98 -4.84 -9.86
N PRO A 209 -7.73 -5.75 -10.53
CA PRO A 209 -8.96 -6.30 -9.97
C PRO A 209 -8.76 -7.04 -8.63
N LEU A 210 -7.63 -7.74 -8.48
CA LEU A 210 -7.26 -8.40 -7.23
C LEU A 210 -6.99 -7.37 -6.13
N ILE A 211 -6.23 -6.31 -6.44
CA ILE A 211 -5.92 -5.23 -5.50
C ILE A 211 -7.21 -4.54 -5.03
N GLU A 212 -8.12 -4.20 -5.93
CA GLU A 212 -9.41 -3.59 -5.58
C GLU A 212 -10.22 -4.48 -4.62
N GLN A 213 -10.25 -5.80 -4.88
CA GLN A 213 -10.91 -6.77 -4.02
C GLN A 213 -10.26 -6.82 -2.63
N GLU A 214 -8.93 -6.89 -2.57
CA GLU A 214 -8.19 -6.97 -1.31
C GLU A 214 -8.32 -5.70 -0.48
N LEU A 215 -8.24 -4.52 -1.11
CA LEU A 215 -8.48 -3.24 -0.42
C LEU A 215 -9.86 -3.19 0.21
N SER A 216 -10.90 -3.62 -0.52
CA SER A 216 -12.27 -3.69 -0.01
C SER A 216 -12.41 -4.68 1.15
N TYR A 217 -11.80 -5.86 1.01
CA TYR A 217 -11.81 -6.90 2.05
C TYR A 217 -11.11 -6.45 3.33
N LEU A 218 -9.88 -5.94 3.23
CA LEU A 218 -9.09 -5.45 4.35
C LEU A 218 -9.81 -4.30 5.07
N LEU A 219 -10.36 -3.35 4.31
CA LEU A 219 -11.14 -2.25 4.88
C LEU A 219 -12.34 -2.77 5.69
N ARG A 220 -13.11 -3.72 5.13
CA ARG A 220 -14.25 -4.34 5.84
C ARG A 220 -13.79 -5.05 7.11
N ARG A 221 -12.64 -5.73 7.09
CA ARG A 221 -12.11 -6.41 8.27
C ARG A 221 -11.72 -5.43 9.37
N HIS A 222 -11.08 -4.31 9.02
CA HIS A 222 -10.75 -3.26 9.97
C HIS A 222 -12.00 -2.57 10.54
N LEU A 223 -13.01 -2.29 9.69
CA LEU A 223 -14.29 -1.73 10.13
C LEU A 223 -15.02 -2.66 11.09
N TYR A 224 -15.06 -3.96 10.80
CA TYR A 224 -15.66 -4.97 11.67
C TYR A 224 -14.94 -5.05 13.01
N ALA A 225 -13.60 -5.11 13.01
CA ALA A 225 -12.81 -5.13 14.23
C ALA A 225 -13.06 -3.88 15.11
N GLY A 226 -13.16 -2.70 14.49
CA GLY A 226 -13.53 -1.47 15.18
C GLY A 226 -14.95 -1.51 15.75
N ALA A 227 -15.92 -2.04 15.01
CA ALA A 227 -17.29 -2.16 15.48
C ALA A 227 -17.42 -3.10 16.70
N ILE A 228 -16.73 -4.23 16.69
CA ILE A 228 -16.73 -5.18 17.82
C ILE A 228 -16.14 -4.54 19.08
N ARG A 229 -15.04 -3.79 18.96
CA ARG A 229 -14.46 -3.05 20.11
C ARG A 229 -15.43 -2.03 20.70
N ARG A 230 -16.12 -1.26 19.84
CA ARG A 230 -17.15 -0.31 20.27
C ARG A 230 -18.27 -1.00 21.06
N ILE A 231 -18.77 -2.13 20.56
CA ILE A 231 -19.83 -2.90 21.22
C ILE A 231 -19.36 -3.43 22.58
N ALA A 232 -18.10 -3.88 22.67
CA ALA A 232 -17.48 -4.34 23.91
C ALA A 232 -17.14 -3.21 24.90
N GLY A 233 -17.38 -1.94 24.53
CA GLY A 233 -17.16 -0.78 25.41
C GLY A 233 -15.72 -0.28 25.46
N HIS A 234 -14.80 -0.80 24.63
CA HIS A 234 -13.40 -0.39 24.61
C HIS A 234 -13.13 0.99 23.98
N ASP A 235 -14.14 1.62 23.37
CA ASP A 235 -14.03 2.92 22.68
C ASP A 235 -14.76 4.06 23.44
N LEU A 236 -15.37 3.78 24.60
CA LEU A 236 -16.04 4.79 25.43
C LEU A 236 -15.15 5.11 26.63
N GLU A 237 -14.53 6.30 26.60
CA GLU A 237 -13.49 6.80 27.53
C GLU A 237 -12.09 6.26 27.21
N GLN A 238 -11.03 7.03 27.54
CA GLN A 238 -9.62 6.68 27.29
C GLN A 238 -9.38 5.24 27.75
N PRO A 239 -9.27 4.25 26.84
CA PRO A 239 -9.17 2.88 27.28
C PRO A 239 -7.85 2.74 28.04
N ASP A 240 -7.89 2.10 29.21
CA ASP A 240 -6.68 1.67 29.91
C ASP A 240 -5.99 0.64 29.02
N VAL A 241 -5.09 1.13 28.15
CA VAL A 241 -4.31 0.32 27.23
C VAL A 241 -2.88 0.20 27.73
N THR A 242 -2.29 -0.97 27.54
CA THR A 242 -0.86 -1.17 27.73
C THR A 242 -0.15 -0.75 26.47
N VAL A 243 0.64 0.33 26.57
CA VAL A 243 1.46 0.84 25.48
C VAL A 243 2.85 0.20 25.56
N GLY A 244 3.31 -0.37 24.46
CA GLY A 244 4.64 -0.96 24.33
C GLY A 244 5.46 -0.31 23.23
N PHE A 245 6.78 -0.33 23.43
CA PHE A 245 7.78 0.09 22.45
C PHE A 245 8.82 -1.02 22.31
N ALA A 246 9.06 -1.45 21.06
CA ALA A 246 10.17 -2.33 20.71
C ALA A 246 11.12 -1.56 19.79
N ASP A 247 12.42 -1.70 19.97
CA ASP A 247 13.44 -0.95 19.23
C ASP A 247 14.68 -1.81 18.96
N VAL A 248 15.32 -1.61 17.81
CA VAL A 248 16.58 -2.30 17.47
C VAL A 248 17.75 -1.65 18.19
N VAL A 249 18.33 -2.39 19.13
CA VAL A 249 19.46 -1.89 19.93
C VAL A 249 20.67 -1.56 19.05
N SER A 250 21.25 -0.39 19.27
CA SER A 250 22.46 0.10 18.57
C SER A 250 22.29 0.33 17.07
N PHE A 251 21.08 0.67 16.60
CA PHE A 251 20.81 0.97 15.20
C PHE A 251 21.79 1.96 14.58
N THR A 252 22.12 3.07 15.26
CA THR A 252 23.08 4.08 14.76
C THR A 252 24.47 3.52 14.47
N ARG A 253 24.87 2.43 15.16
CA ARG A 253 26.18 1.79 14.96
C ARG A 253 26.14 0.72 13.88
N LEU A 254 24.97 0.12 13.65
CA LEU A 254 24.68 -0.81 12.56
C LEU A 254 24.55 -0.06 11.23
N SER A 255 23.83 1.06 11.21
CA SER A 255 23.62 1.88 10.01
C SER A 255 24.90 2.48 9.44
N GLY A 256 25.91 2.75 10.28
CA GLY A 256 27.23 3.21 9.83
C GLY A 256 28.18 2.10 9.35
N LYS A 257 27.77 0.83 9.39
CA LYS A 257 28.64 -0.32 9.08
C LYS A 257 28.06 -1.28 8.04
N LEU A 258 26.75 -1.40 7.99
CA LEU A 258 26.05 -2.22 7.00
C LEU A 258 25.93 -1.47 5.68
N ALA A 259 25.89 -2.21 4.58
CA ALA A 259 25.43 -1.66 3.32
C ALA A 259 23.95 -1.28 3.44
N GLU A 260 23.50 -0.33 2.61
CA GLU A 260 22.14 0.18 2.62
C GLU A 260 21.10 -0.94 2.47
N ALA A 261 21.34 -1.89 1.55
CA ALA A 261 20.48 -3.04 1.33
C ALA A 261 20.39 -3.96 2.56
N ASP A 262 21.52 -4.27 3.21
CA ASP A 262 21.55 -5.12 4.42
C ASP A 262 20.80 -4.44 5.59
N LEU A 263 20.87 -3.11 5.67
CA LEU A 263 20.17 -2.34 6.70
C LEU A 263 18.66 -2.34 6.47
N ALA A 264 18.23 -2.18 5.21
CA ALA A 264 16.82 -2.26 4.82
C ALA A 264 16.23 -3.64 5.13
N GLU A 265 16.93 -4.73 4.73
CA GLU A 265 16.49 -6.10 5.01
C GLU A 265 16.35 -6.38 6.51
N LEU A 266 17.28 -5.87 7.32
CA LEU A 266 17.21 -5.99 8.78
C LEU A 266 15.97 -5.29 9.34
N LEU A 267 15.70 -4.06 8.89
CA LEU A 267 14.54 -3.29 9.34
C LEU A 267 13.24 -3.99 8.93
N GLU A 268 13.10 -4.39 7.67
CA GLU A 268 11.93 -5.13 7.20
C GLU A 268 11.69 -6.41 8.01
N THR A 269 12.75 -7.18 8.27
CA THR A 269 12.65 -8.41 9.07
C THR A 269 12.21 -8.10 10.50
N PHE A 270 12.74 -7.04 11.11
CA PHE A 270 12.37 -6.62 12.46
C PHE A 270 10.91 -6.16 12.51
N GLU A 271 10.48 -5.31 11.58
CA GLU A 271 9.12 -4.79 11.50
C GLU A 271 8.11 -5.92 11.30
N ALA A 272 8.35 -6.82 10.34
CA ALA A 272 7.48 -7.95 10.07
C ALA A 272 7.37 -8.90 11.27
N THR A 273 8.51 -9.33 11.83
CA THR A 273 8.54 -10.25 12.97
C THR A 273 7.83 -9.65 14.19
N THR A 274 8.05 -8.36 14.43
CA THR A 274 7.44 -7.66 15.58
C THR A 274 5.94 -7.48 15.37
N ALA A 275 5.50 -7.09 14.17
CA ALA A 275 4.09 -6.94 13.83
C ALA A 275 3.31 -8.25 13.95
N ASP A 276 3.87 -9.36 13.49
CA ASP A 276 3.28 -10.70 13.61
C ASP A 276 3.13 -11.09 15.09
N MET A 277 4.21 -10.97 15.86
CA MET A 277 4.22 -11.29 17.30
C MET A 277 3.22 -10.47 18.12
N ILE A 278 3.02 -9.20 17.77
CA ILE A 278 2.04 -8.32 18.41
C ILE A 278 0.63 -8.77 18.06
N THR A 279 0.38 -8.97 16.76
CA THR A 279 -0.95 -9.29 16.23
C THR A 279 -1.44 -10.67 16.68
N GLU A 280 -0.56 -11.68 16.70
CA GLU A 280 -0.84 -13.04 17.20
C GLU A 280 -1.32 -13.05 18.67
N ARG A 281 -0.87 -12.07 19.45
CA ARG A 281 -1.24 -11.93 20.87
C ARG A 281 -2.44 -11.00 21.10
N GLY A 282 -3.07 -10.53 20.03
CA GLY A 282 -4.21 -9.60 20.10
C GLY A 282 -3.82 -8.13 20.29
N GLY A 283 -2.53 -7.81 20.18
CA GLY A 283 -2.05 -6.44 20.20
C GLY A 283 -2.22 -5.76 18.84
N ARG A 284 -1.99 -4.44 18.80
CA ARG A 284 -2.10 -3.62 17.59
C ARG A 284 -0.85 -2.79 17.40
N VAL A 285 -0.25 -2.87 16.22
CA VAL A 285 0.77 -1.91 15.80
C VAL A 285 0.10 -0.56 15.53
N ILE A 286 0.58 0.49 16.18
CA ILE A 286 0.08 1.86 16.01
C ILE A 286 0.90 2.59 14.93
N LYS A 287 2.22 2.47 14.99
CA LYS A 287 3.13 3.05 14.01
C LYS A 287 4.49 2.38 14.05
N LEU A 288 5.13 2.38 12.89
CA LEU A 288 6.54 2.09 12.69
C LEU A 288 7.29 3.43 12.70
N ILE A 289 8.44 3.47 13.36
CA ILE A 289 9.28 4.67 13.55
C ILE A 289 10.73 4.29 13.29
N GLY A 290 11.06 4.04 12.02
CA GLY A 290 12.41 3.60 11.65
C GLY A 290 12.74 2.25 12.29
N ASP A 291 13.62 2.25 13.27
CA ASP A 291 14.07 1.08 14.03
C ASP A 291 13.14 0.67 15.19
N ALA A 292 12.06 1.41 15.41
CA ALA A 292 11.14 1.17 16.52
C ALA A 292 9.69 0.90 16.09
N VAL A 293 9.01 0.06 16.86
CA VAL A 293 7.58 -0.25 16.73
C VAL A 293 6.84 0.23 17.98
N LEU A 294 5.83 1.09 17.79
CA LEU A 294 4.86 1.45 18.83
C LEU A 294 3.62 0.58 18.69
N PHE A 295 3.21 -0.04 19.79
CA PHE A 295 2.05 -0.92 19.82
C PHE A 295 1.23 -0.80 21.09
N VAL A 296 0.02 -1.35 21.07
CA VAL A 296 -0.90 -1.36 22.21
C VAL A 296 -1.54 -2.72 22.40
N PHE A 297 -1.82 -3.05 23.66
CA PHE A 297 -2.66 -4.16 24.08
C PHE A 297 -3.80 -3.63 24.96
N ASP A 298 -4.95 -4.30 24.91
CA ASP A 298 -6.09 -3.93 25.76
C ASP A 298 -5.86 -4.36 27.23
N GLU A 299 -4.96 -5.32 27.48
CA GLU A 299 -4.55 -5.79 28.81
C GLU A 299 -3.00 -5.95 28.88
N PRO A 300 -2.35 -5.83 30.06
CA PRO A 300 -0.90 -5.96 30.23
C PRO A 300 -0.30 -7.34 29.97
#